data_AF-A0AAD5MSU9-F1
#
_entry.id   AF-A0AAD5MSU9-F1
#
_cell.length_a   1.000
_cell.length_b   1.000
_cell.length_c   1.000
_cell.angle_alpha   90.00
_cell.angle_beta   90.00
_cell.angle_gamma   90.00
#
_symmetry.space_group_name_H-M   'P 1'
#
loop_
_entity.id
_entity.type
_entity.pdbx_description
1 polymer ?
#
loop_
_entity_poly.entity_id
_entity_poly.type
_entity_poly.pdbx_seq_one_letter_code
_entity_poly.pdbx_strand_id
1 'polypeptide(L)' 'PDLDACLKTYQRSCAVLVRNHGLFVWSLTWEKAKIMTECIDYLLDLAIDMIRHGIPLVKEEVTESVNPSEDYHHIFY' A
#
# COMPACT_ATOMS: atom_id res chain seq x y z
N PRO A 1 18.99 -8.27 0.98
CA PRO A 1 19.44 -6.88 1.24
C PRO A 1 18.30 -5.86 1.10
N ASP A 2 17.52 -5.94 0.02
CA ASP A 2 16.52 -4.90 -0.30
C ASP A 2 15.22 -5.03 0.50
N LEU A 3 14.83 -6.26 0.86
CA LEU A 3 13.66 -6.48 1.73
C LEU A 3 13.88 -5.88 3.14
N ASP A 4 15.07 -6.07 3.70
CA ASP A 4 15.43 -5.52 5.02
C ASP A 4 15.41 -3.97 5.01
N ALA A 5 15.91 -3.35 3.93
CA ALA A 5 15.82 -1.91 3.75
C ALA A 5 14.35 -1.44 3.66
N CYS A 6 13.51 -2.12 2.90
CA CYS A 6 12.10 -1.79 2.75
C CYS A 6 11.34 -1.87 4.10
N LEU A 7 11.56 -2.93 4.88
CA LEU A 7 10.96 -3.10 6.20
C LEU A 7 11.40 -2.02 7.19
N LYS A 8 12.65 -1.56 7.09
CA LYS A 8 13.17 -0.47 7.93
C LYS A 8 12.56 0.89 7.57
N THR A 9 12.34 1.15 6.28
CA THR A 9 11.76 2.42 5.80
C THR A 9 10.25 2.50 6.06
N TYR A 10 9.52 1.39 5.89
CA TYR A 10 8.06 1.35 5.98
C TYR A 10 7.57 0.44 7.12
N GLN A 11 7.94 0.80 8.34
CA GLN A 11 7.66 -0.02 9.55
C GLN A 11 6.16 -0.21 9.84
N ARG A 12 5.30 0.68 9.33
CA ARG A 12 3.85 0.60 9.50
C ARG A 12 3.15 -0.23 8.41
N SER A 13 3.85 -0.60 7.33
CA SER A 13 3.25 -1.40 6.27
C SER A 13 2.99 -2.83 6.76
N CYS A 14 1.86 -3.40 6.37
CA CYS A 14 1.52 -4.80 6.61
C CYS A 14 1.87 -5.70 5.41
N ALA A 15 2.39 -5.13 4.31
CA ALA A 15 2.74 -5.88 3.11
C ALA A 15 3.94 -5.31 2.34
N VAL A 16 4.64 -6.18 1.60
CA VAL A 16 5.66 -5.82 0.59
C VAL A 16 5.31 -6.47 -0.74
N LEU A 17 5.22 -5.67 -1.79
CA LEU A 17 5.12 -6.14 -3.17
C LEU A 17 6.52 -6.30 -3.77
N VAL A 18 6.86 -7.52 -4.17
CA VAL A 18 8.12 -7.84 -4.84
C VAL A 18 7.85 -7.99 -6.33
N ARG A 19 8.42 -7.07 -7.11
CA ARG A 19 8.29 -7.05 -8.57
C ARG A 19 8.68 -8.40 -9.17
N ASN A 20 7.82 -8.93 -10.04
CA ASN A 20 7.98 -10.23 -10.72
C ASN A 20 8.05 -11.45 -9.77
N HIS A 21 7.57 -11.33 -8.53
CA HIS A 21 7.53 -12.45 -7.60
C HIS A 21 6.16 -12.57 -6.93
N GLY A 22 5.67 -11.51 -6.29
CA GLY A 22 4.38 -11.54 -5.60
C GLY A 22 4.34 -10.64 -4.38
N LEU A 23 3.32 -10.85 -3.56
CA LEU A 23 3.01 -10.06 -2.37
C LEU A 23 3.33 -10.86 -1.10
N PHE A 24 4.04 -10.25 -0.16
CA PHE A 24 4.21 -10.77 1.19
C PHE A 24 3.37 -9.94 2.14
N VAL A 25 2.49 -10.56 2.91
CA VAL A 25 1.61 -9.90 3.90
C VAL A 25 1.84 -10.52 5.27
N TRP A 26 1.90 -9.71 6.31
CA TRP A 26 2.07 -10.17 7.69
C TRP A 26 1.16 -9.44 8.66
N SER A 27 0.84 -10.12 9.77
CA SER A 27 0.06 -9.57 10.88
C SER A 27 0.35 -10.32 12.17
N LEU A 28 -0.26 -9.87 13.27
CA LEU A 28 -0.18 -10.55 14.56
C LEU A 28 -0.89 -11.91 14.57
N THR A 29 -1.91 -12.10 13.74
CA THR A 29 -2.65 -13.37 13.62
C THR A 29 -2.86 -13.74 12.16
N TRP A 30 -3.02 -15.04 11.89
CA TRP A 30 -3.17 -15.54 10.52
C TRP A 30 -4.50 -15.10 9.90
N GLU A 31 -5.57 -14.94 10.70
CA GLU A 31 -6.87 -14.45 10.24
C GLU A 31 -6.75 -13.03 9.72
N LYS A 32 -6.07 -12.16 10.48
CA LYS A 32 -5.83 -10.77 10.06
C LYS A 32 -4.95 -10.70 8.82
N ALA A 33 -3.91 -11.52 8.74
CA ALA A 33 -3.04 -11.59 7.57
C ALA A 33 -3.84 -12.01 6.32
N LYS A 34 -4.73 -13.01 6.44
CA LYS A 34 -5.62 -13.42 5.36
C LYS A 34 -6.54 -12.28 4.92
N ILE A 35 -7.24 -11.65 5.85
CA ILE A 35 -8.16 -10.54 5.54
C ILE A 35 -7.43 -9.39 4.83
N MET A 36 -6.27 -8.98 5.35
CA MET A 36 -5.47 -7.93 4.70
C MET A 36 -4.98 -8.36 3.31
N THR A 37 -4.64 -9.63 3.12
CA THR A 37 -4.25 -10.16 1.81
C THR A 37 -5.41 -10.04 0.82
N GLU A 38 -6.62 -10.44 1.21
CA GLU A 38 -7.83 -10.32 0.37
C GLU A 38 -8.16 -8.84 0.05
N CYS A 39 -8.03 -7.93 1.02
CA CYS A 39 -8.23 -6.51 0.78
C CYS A 39 -7.21 -5.92 -0.20
N ILE A 40 -5.93 -6.26 -0.05
CA ILE A 40 -4.87 -5.75 -0.93
C ILE A 40 -5.03 -6.32 -2.34
N ASP A 41 -5.34 -7.60 -2.48
CA ASP A 41 -5.59 -8.25 -3.78
C ASP A 41 -6.71 -7.54 -4.54
N TYR A 42 -7.83 -7.28 -3.87
CA TYR A 42 -8.95 -6.52 -4.45
C TYR A 42 -8.56 -5.10 -4.88
N LEU A 43 -7.76 -4.39 -4.08
CA LEU A 43 -7.29 -3.05 -4.41
C LEU A 43 -6.33 -3.07 -5.62
N LEU A 44 -5.49 -4.09 -5.74
CA LEU A 44 -4.58 -4.25 -6.88
C LEU A 44 -5.37 -4.49 -8.18
N ASP A 45 -6.36 -5.37 -8.15
CA ASP A 45 -7.23 -5.64 -9.30
C ASP A 45 -7.98 -4.37 -9.73
N LEU A 46 -8.59 -3.67 -8.76
CA LEU A 46 -9.27 -2.41 -9.02
C LEU A 46 -8.32 -1.36 -9.61
N ALA A 47 -7.11 -1.24 -9.08
CA ALA A 47 -6.12 -0.30 -9.59
C ALA A 47 -5.72 -0.61 -11.04
N ILE A 48 -5.58 -1.90 -11.40
CA ILE A 48 -5.30 -2.33 -12.78
C ILE A 48 -6.45 -1.93 -13.70
N ASP A 49 -7.70 -2.14 -13.27
CA ASP A 49 -8.87 -1.76 -14.06
C ASP A 49 -9.00 -0.24 -14.21
N MET A 50 -8.73 0.53 -13.15
CA MET A 50 -8.68 1.99 -13.21
C MET A 50 -7.63 2.47 -14.22
N ILE A 51 -6.41 1.92 -14.19
CA ILE A 51 -5.35 2.23 -15.16
C ILE A 51 -5.81 1.92 -16.59
N ARG A 52 -6.46 0.76 -16.80
CA ARG A 52 -6.99 0.36 -18.12
C ARG A 52 -8.06 1.30 -18.64
N HIS A 53 -8.87 1.86 -17.75
CA HIS A 53 -9.93 2.81 -18.08
C HIS A 53 -9.48 4.28 -18.08
N GLY A 54 -8.18 4.55 -17.85
CA GLY A 54 -7.66 5.91 -17.82
C GLY A 54 -8.11 6.73 -16.59
N ILE A 55 -8.55 6.06 -15.53
CA ILE A 55 -8.95 6.69 -14.26
C ILE A 55 -7.69 6.87 -13.40
N PRO A 56 -7.39 8.08 -12.90
CA PRO A 56 -6.23 8.32 -12.04
C PRO A 56 -6.39 7.61 -10.69
N LEU A 57 -5.33 6.97 -10.21
CA LEU A 57 -5.33 6.21 -8.94
C LEU A 57 -5.25 7.09 -7.69
N VAL A 58 -4.67 8.27 -7.81
CA VAL A 58 -4.51 9.23 -6.71
C VAL A 58 -5.26 10.49 -7.09
N LYS A 59 -6.06 11.00 -6.14
CA LYS A 59 -6.71 12.29 -6.28
C LYS A 59 -5.64 13.37 -6.13
N GLU A 60 -5.47 14.22 -7.14
CA GLU A 60 -4.64 15.41 -7.03
C GLU A 60 -5.35 16.40 -6.09
N GLU A 61 -5.11 16.29 -4.80
CA GLU A 61 -5.55 17.32 -3.85
C GLU A 61 -4.45 18.36 -3.66
N VAL A 62 -4.84 19.61 -3.91
CA VAL A 62 -4.05 20.82 -3.74
C VAL A 62 -3.50 20.87 -2.30
N THR A 63 -2.18 20.98 -2.20
CA THR A 63 -1.47 21.34 -0.97
C THR A 63 -2.01 22.65 -0.40
N GLU A 64 -2.80 22.60 0.67
CA GLU A 64 -2.94 23.73 1.58
C GLU A 64 -3.10 23.28 3.05
N SER A 65 -1.99 23.43 3.77
CA SER A 65 -1.84 23.68 5.21
C SER A 65 -1.85 22.55 6.26
N VAL A 66 -0.62 22.27 6.73
CA VAL A 66 -0.15 22.21 8.13
C VAL A 66 -0.71 21.12 9.07
N ASN A 67 0.04 20.01 9.19
CA ASN A 67 0.36 19.35 10.47
C ASN A 67 1.75 18.68 10.41
N PRO A 68 2.73 19.01 11.27
CA PRO A 68 4.12 18.54 11.13
C PRO A 68 4.37 17.08 11.54
N SER A 69 3.36 16.35 12.02
CA SER A 69 3.49 14.95 12.47
C SER A 69 2.86 13.93 11.52
N GLU A 70 2.27 14.41 10.43
CA GLU A 70 1.54 13.61 9.46
C GLU A 70 2.22 13.76 8.10
N ASP A 71 3.46 13.31 8.03
CA ASP A 71 4.13 12.99 6.77
C ASP A 71 3.50 11.68 6.24
N TYR A 72 2.20 11.74 5.94
CA TYR A 72 1.52 10.73 5.17
C TYR A 72 1.93 10.97 3.72
N HIS A 73 3.04 10.35 3.31
CA HIS A 73 3.09 9.89 1.93
C HIS A 73 1.86 9.03 1.72
N HIS A 74 0.89 9.55 0.95
CA HIS A 74 -0.40 8.94 0.69
C HIS A 74 -0.23 7.48 0.27
N ILE A 75 -0.39 6.59 1.23
CA ILE A 75 -0.58 5.16 1.03
C ILE A 75 -1.87 4.86 1.78
N PHE A 76 -2.99 5.18 1.13
CA PHE A 76 -4.37 4.84 1.48
C PHE A 76 -4.74 5.00 2.97
N TYR A 77 -5.41 6.11 3.28
CA TYR A 77 -6.52 6.16 4.23
C TYR A 77 -7.71 6.80 3.53
#